data_AF-A0A949TZK6-F1
#
_entry.id   AF-A0A949TZK6-F1
#
_cell.length_a   1.000
_cell.length_b   1.000
_cell.length_c   1.000
_cell.angle_alpha   90.00
_cell.angle_beta   90.00
_cell.angle_gamma   90.00
#
_symmetry.space_group_name_H-M   'P 1'
#
loop_
_entity.id
_entity.type
_entity.pdbx_description
1 polymer ?
#
loop_
_entity_poly.entity_id
_entity_poly.type
_entity_poly.pdbx_seq_one_letter_code
_entity_poly.pdbx_strand_id
1 'polypeptide(L)'
;MEDYDEMTSVIENINSYFLSMYGKYKDFDEEVKDMVKSFYDPKVEERGIEKGKIEIASEMIKEGEPIEKIKKYTKLDENKILELMKQIGSEKVQ
;
A
#
# COMPACT_ATOMS: atom_id res chain seq x y z
N MET A 1 10.35 -9.89 -12.01
CA MET A 1 10.26 -9.88 -13.48
C MET A 1 9.16 -10.83 -13.91
N GLU A 2 9.14 -12.08 -13.41
CA GLU A 2 8.03 -13.03 -13.60
C GLU A 2 6.62 -12.47 -13.26
N ASP A 3 6.44 -11.78 -12.12
CA ASP A 3 5.13 -11.22 -11.77
C ASP A 3 4.58 -10.22 -12.81
N TYR A 4 5.46 -9.47 -13.48
CA TYR A 4 5.07 -8.53 -14.53
C TYR A 4 4.67 -9.25 -15.83
N ASP A 5 5.30 -10.38 -16.12
CA ASP A 5 5.01 -11.18 -17.32
C ASP A 5 3.68 -11.96 -17.17
N GLU A 6 3.40 -12.45 -15.96
CA GLU A 6 2.13 -13.08 -15.62
C GLU A 6 0.99 -12.05 -15.64
N MET A 7 1.22 -10.86 -15.08
CA MET A 7 0.28 -9.72 -15.17
C MET A 7 0.00 -9.32 -16.62
N THR A 8 1.03 -9.25 -17.46
CA THR A 8 0.88 -8.91 -18.88
C THR A 8 0.02 -9.95 -19.60
N SER A 9 0.25 -11.23 -19.31
CA SER A 9 -0.51 -12.34 -19.88
C SER A 9 -1.99 -12.31 -19.49
N VAL A 10 -2.29 -11.97 -18.23
CA VAL A 10 -3.69 -11.82 -17.75
C VAL A 10 -4.37 -10.63 -18.42
N ILE A 11 -3.67 -9.49 -18.55
CA ILE A 11 -4.19 -8.28 -19.22
C ILE A 11 -4.47 -8.54 -20.71
N GLU A 12 -3.58 -9.27 -21.40
CA GLU A 12 -3.76 -9.63 -22.80
C GLU A 12 -4.97 -10.54 -23.03
N ASN A 13 -5.18 -11.52 -22.15
CA ASN A 13 -6.34 -12.41 -22.20
C ASN A 13 -7.66 -11.66 -21.95
N ILE A 14 -7.65 -10.75 -20.97
CA ILE A 14 -8.80 -9.90 -20.65
C ILE A 14 -9.11 -8.94 -21.81
N ASN A 15 -8.10 -8.28 -22.39
CA ASN A 15 -8.28 -7.42 -23.56
C ASN A 15 -8.81 -8.19 -24.78
N SER A 16 -8.31 -9.41 -25.01
CA SER A 16 -8.79 -10.26 -26.10
C SER A 16 -10.26 -10.67 -25.91
N TYR A 17 -10.65 -11.01 -24.67
CA TYR A 17 -12.04 -11.26 -24.30
C TYR A 17 -12.92 -10.03 -24.53
N PHE A 18 -12.45 -8.84 -24.14
CA PHE A 18 -13.18 -7.60 -24.32
C PHE A 18 -13.32 -7.19 -25.78
N LEU A 19 -12.26 -7.25 -26.57
CA LEU A 19 -12.28 -6.98 -28.03
C LEU A 19 -13.29 -7.87 -28.77
N SER A 20 -13.45 -9.13 -28.34
CA SER A 20 -14.47 -10.02 -28.89
C SER A 20 -15.92 -9.62 -28.58
N MET A 21 -16.12 -8.78 -27.55
CA MET A 21 -17.43 -8.40 -26.98
C MET A 21 -17.86 -6.95 -27.30
N TYR A 22 -16.97 -6.09 -27.82
CA TYR A 22 -17.20 -4.66 -28.13
C TYR A 22 -18.37 -4.36 -29.09
N GLY A 23 -19.00 -5.36 -29.68
CA GLY A 23 -20.19 -5.19 -30.51
C GLY A 23 -21.50 -5.01 -29.76
N LYS A 24 -21.57 -5.16 -28.41
CA LYS A 24 -22.87 -5.39 -27.74
C LYS A 24 -23.32 -4.50 -26.58
N TYR A 25 -22.51 -3.70 -25.88
CA TYR A 25 -23.04 -2.97 -24.71
C TYR A 25 -22.45 -1.58 -24.52
N LYS A 26 -23.34 -0.61 -24.23
CA LYS A 26 -23.07 0.83 -24.05
C LYS A 26 -22.72 1.23 -22.61
N ASP A 27 -22.86 0.31 -21.65
CA ASP A 27 -22.66 0.54 -20.20
C ASP A 27 -21.34 -0.06 -19.65
N PHE A 28 -20.46 -0.49 -20.53
CA PHE A 28 -19.28 -1.30 -20.22
C PHE A 28 -18.14 -0.52 -19.52
N ASP A 29 -18.05 0.79 -19.74
CA ASP A 29 -16.91 1.60 -19.28
C ASP A 29 -16.89 1.82 -17.76
N GLU A 30 -18.04 1.83 -17.08
CA GLU A 30 -18.09 2.00 -15.61
C GLU A 30 -17.76 0.71 -14.86
N GLU A 31 -18.24 -0.44 -15.35
CA GLU A 31 -18.05 -1.75 -14.72
C GLU A 31 -16.57 -2.20 -14.79
N VAL A 32 -15.90 -1.95 -15.93
CA VAL A 32 -14.46 -2.20 -16.08
C VAL A 32 -13.65 -1.31 -15.14
N LYS A 33 -14.03 -0.04 -15.00
CA LYS A 33 -13.34 0.91 -14.12
C LYS A 33 -13.44 0.50 -12.65
N ASP A 34 -14.58 -0.02 -12.22
CA ASP A 34 -14.77 -0.51 -10.86
C ASP A 34 -14.06 -1.84 -10.62
N MET A 35 -14.01 -2.74 -11.61
CA MET A 35 -13.17 -3.94 -11.55
C MET A 35 -11.69 -3.60 -11.38
N VAL A 36 -11.13 -2.70 -12.21
CA VAL A 36 -9.72 -2.30 -12.14
C VAL A 36 -9.38 -1.67 -10.77
N LYS A 37 -10.26 -0.83 -10.22
CA LYS A 37 -10.09 -0.27 -8.87
C LYS A 37 -10.12 -1.33 -7.77
N SER A 38 -10.99 -2.33 -7.88
CA SER A 38 -11.05 -3.44 -6.92
C SER A 38 -9.79 -4.31 -6.94
N PHE A 39 -9.15 -4.42 -8.11
CA PHE A 39 -7.95 -5.23 -8.31
C PHE A 39 -6.67 -4.54 -7.80
N TYR A 40 -6.53 -3.23 -8.04
CA TYR A 40 -5.35 -2.49 -7.59
C TYR A 40 -5.68 -0.99 -7.43
N ASP A 41 -5.70 -0.53 -6.19
CA ASP A 41 -5.74 0.90 -5.86
C ASP A 41 -4.36 1.31 -5.33
N PRO A 42 -3.57 2.10 -6.09
CA PRO A 42 -2.26 2.59 -5.65
C PRO A 42 -2.29 3.26 -4.28
N LYS A 43 -3.41 3.91 -3.92
CA LYS A 43 -3.58 4.56 -2.61
C LYS A 43 -3.75 3.56 -1.47
N VAL A 44 -4.23 2.34 -1.75
CA VAL A 44 -4.28 1.25 -0.76
C VAL A 44 -2.87 0.72 -0.51
N GLU A 45 -2.08 0.53 -1.56
CA GLU A 45 -0.69 0.08 -1.44
C GLU A 45 0.19 1.09 -0.68
N GLU A 46 0.13 2.38 -1.05
CA GLU A 46 0.85 3.45 -0.34
C GLU A 46 0.51 3.48 1.16
N ARG A 47 -0.78 3.34 1.50
CA ARG A 47 -1.23 3.26 2.90
C ARG A 47 -0.71 2.02 3.61
N GLY A 48 -0.61 0.88 2.91
CA GLY A 48 -0.03 -0.35 3.45
C GLY A 48 1.45 -0.18 3.80
N ILE A 49 2.22 0.41 2.88
CA ILE A 49 3.65 0.70 3.08
C ILE A 49 3.85 1.67 4.26
N GLU A 50 3.02 2.73 4.35
CA GLU A 50 3.13 3.69 5.45
C GLU A 50 2.81 3.06 6.80
N LYS A 51 1.76 2.23 6.88
CA LYS A 51 1.41 1.49 8.11
C LYS A 51 2.53 0.56 8.57
N GLY A 52 3.13 -0.21 7.65
CA GLY A 52 4.23 -1.11 7.99
C GLY A 52 5.45 -0.37 8.55
N LYS A 53 5.78 0.81 8.01
CA LYS A 53 6.86 1.66 8.54
C LYS A 53 6.57 2.14 9.96
N ILE A 54 5.33 2.55 10.23
CA ILE A 54 4.90 3.03 11.56
C ILE A 54 4.92 1.88 12.58
N GLU A 55 4.49 0.69 12.20
CA GLU A 55 4.48 -0.50 13.07
C GLU A 55 5.91 -0.87 13.49
N ILE A 56 6.83 -0.98 12.52
CA ILE A 56 8.26 -1.25 12.80
C ILE A 56 8.86 -0.16 13.69
N ALA A 57 8.58 1.13 13.40
CA ALA A 57 9.06 2.22 14.25
C ALA A 57 8.55 2.11 15.68
N SER A 58 7.28 1.73 15.85
CA SER A 58 6.64 1.60 17.16
C SER A 58 7.26 0.47 17.99
N GLU A 59 7.57 -0.67 17.37
CA GLU A 59 8.28 -1.77 18.02
C GLU A 59 9.69 -1.35 18.45
N MET A 60 10.45 -0.72 17.54
CA MET A 60 11.80 -0.22 17.84
C MET A 60 11.79 0.82 18.98
N ILE A 61 10.79 1.70 19.04
CA ILE A 61 10.61 2.65 20.15
C ILE A 61 10.35 1.91 21.47
N LYS A 62 9.51 0.87 21.46
CA LYS A 62 9.22 0.06 22.66
C LYS A 62 10.46 -0.70 23.15
N GLU A 63 11.34 -1.11 22.24
CA GLU A 63 12.63 -1.73 22.53
C GLU A 63 13.71 -0.73 22.99
N GLY A 64 13.44 0.58 22.89
CA GLY A 64 14.36 1.63 23.32
C GLY A 64 15.49 1.91 22.33
N GLU A 65 15.30 1.57 21.05
CA GLU A 65 16.28 1.84 20.00
C GLU A 65 16.45 3.34 19.73
N PRO A 66 17.65 3.81 19.33
CA PRO A 66 17.90 5.22 19.10
C PRO A 66 17.19 5.72 17.83
N ILE A 67 16.78 6.99 17.84
CA ILE A 67 16.04 7.66 16.76
C ILE A 67 16.76 7.55 15.41
N GLU A 68 18.10 7.66 15.39
CA GLU A 68 18.91 7.53 14.18
C GLU A 68 18.76 6.16 13.50
N LYS A 69 18.68 5.10 14.32
CA LYS A 69 18.48 3.72 13.83
C LYS A 69 17.07 3.58 13.28
N ILE A 70 16.06 4.05 14.02
CA ILE A 70 14.65 4.02 13.59
C ILE A 70 14.48 4.76 12.25
N LYS A 71 15.04 5.96 12.13
CA LYS A 71 15.04 6.77 10.90
C LYS A 71 15.70 6.04 9.73
N LYS A 72 16.83 5.39 9.95
CA LYS A 72 17.57 4.64 8.91
C LYS A 72 16.76 3.46 8.36
N TYR A 73 16.12 2.67 9.23
CA TYR A 73 15.43 1.45 8.82
C TYR A 73 14.00 1.70 8.32
N THR A 74 13.26 2.62 8.96
CA THR A 74 11.86 2.90 8.59
C THR A 74 11.74 3.98 7.51
N LYS A 75 12.80 4.77 7.29
CA LYS A 75 12.80 5.95 6.41
C LYS A 75 11.72 6.98 6.77
N LEU A 76 11.28 6.99 8.03
CA LEU A 76 10.34 7.98 8.55
C LEU A 76 11.06 9.28 8.90
N ASP A 77 10.34 10.38 8.80
CA ASP A 77 10.81 11.67 9.29
C ASP A 77 10.93 11.66 10.82
N GLU A 78 11.93 12.39 11.29
CA GLU A 78 12.26 12.51 12.71
C GLU A 78 11.10 13.07 13.54
N ASN A 79 10.37 14.06 12.99
CA ASN A 79 9.17 14.60 13.63
C ASN A 79 8.10 13.53 13.87
N LYS A 80 7.92 12.62 12.90
CA LYS A 80 6.92 11.55 12.97
C LYS A 80 7.32 10.49 14.00
N ILE A 81 8.63 10.19 14.10
CA ILE A 81 9.17 9.32 15.16
C ILE A 81 8.94 9.94 16.54
N LEU A 82 9.19 11.25 16.71
CA LEU A 82 8.96 11.95 17.98
C LEU A 82 7.48 11.97 18.38
N GLU A 83 6.56 12.12 17.43
CA GLU A 83 5.12 12.00 17.68
C GLU A 83 4.74 10.60 18.16
N LEU A 84 5.23 9.55 17.49
CA LEU A 84 5.01 8.15 17.90
C LEU A 84 5.55 7.89 19.31
N MET A 85 6.74 8.42 19.64
CA MET A 85 7.30 8.30 21.00
C MET A 85 6.42 8.97 22.05
N LYS A 86 5.84 10.14 21.76
CA LYS A 86 4.90 10.80 22.67
C LYS A 86 3.63 9.98 22.87
N GLN A 87 3.05 9.44 21.80
CA GLN A 87 1.85 8.61 21.85
C GLN A 87 2.07 7.34 22.68
N ILE A 88 3.17 6.62 22.43
CA ILE A 88 3.53 5.40 23.18
C ILE A 88 3.88 5.72 24.64
N GLY A 89 4.51 6.87 24.89
CA GLY A 89 4.81 7.34 26.25
C GLY A 89 3.56 7.67 27.07
N SER A 90 2.52 8.23 26.44
CA SER A 90 1.23 8.50 27.10
C SER A 90 0.42 7.24 27.42
N GLU A 91 0.57 6.16 26.65
CA GLU A 91 -0.12 4.88 26.90
C GLU A 91 0.39 4.14 28.14
N LYS A 92 1.62 4.41 28.62
CA LYS A 92 2.18 3.76 29.82
C LYS A 92 1.69 4.35 31.15
N VAL A 93 0.83 5.37 31.14
CA VAL A 93 0.40 6.12 32.34
C VAL A 93 -1.07 5.88 32.71
N GLN A 94 -1.75 4.90 32.10
CA GLN A 94 -3.15 4.58 32.38
C GLN A 94 -3.35 3.18 32.94
#